data_AF-A0A7V4IW67-F1
#
_entry.id   AF-A0A7V4IW67-F1
#
_cell.length_a   1.000
_cell.length_b   1.000
_cell.length_c   1.000
_cell.angle_alpha   90.00
_cell.angle_beta   90.00
_cell.angle_gamma   90.00
#
_symmetry.space_group_name_H-M   'P 1'
#
loop_
_entity.id
_entity.type
_entity.pdbx_description
1 polymer ?
#
loop_
_entity_poly.entity_id
_entity_poly.type
_entity_poly.pdbx_seq_one_letter_code
_entity_poly.pdbx_strand_id
1 'polypeptide(L)'
;MAFHPPLYYVLGSLLCADNGNLLEEHLVVNELPGVILLKEAPYAGAALQGKKKSAYVLRCFSLICGAVTVFFVYNCALILFPGTTWLAALIALFVGMNPEFMHVSASVSNDNLNTALATACLFSLFCFLKNPFSIQRAGMCGILAGCALMTKNPSLVLLPVLCLSSVYVVHKYGVRKTGGALGVLFLLLSVIGGWWYVRNWLLFNDPLLTKAMATAHPWAPRYA
;
A
#
# COMPACT_ATOMS: atom_id res chain seq x y z
N MET A 1 16.14 -0.52 13.98
CA MET A 1 15.18 -1.65 13.82
C MET A 1 14.07 -1.14 12.94
N ALA A 2 13.82 -1.78 11.80
CA ALA A 2 12.77 -1.36 10.88
C ALA A 2 11.39 -1.75 11.45
N PHE A 3 10.67 -0.77 11.99
CA PHE A 3 9.30 -0.95 12.50
C PHE A 3 8.26 -1.03 11.38
N HIS A 4 8.63 -0.63 10.16
CA HIS A 4 7.72 -0.53 9.03
C HIS A 4 8.01 -1.60 7.97
N PRO A 5 6.97 -2.05 7.25
CA PRO A 5 7.12 -2.91 6.09
C PRO A 5 8.04 -2.27 5.01
N PRO A 6 8.87 -3.05 4.31
CA PRO A 6 10.04 -2.51 3.62
C PRO A 6 9.75 -1.90 2.24
N LEU A 7 8.62 -2.18 1.59
CA LEU A 7 8.45 -1.93 0.15
C LEU A 7 8.62 -0.44 -0.23
N TYR A 8 8.02 0.46 0.55
CA TYR A 8 8.12 1.89 0.31
C TYR A 8 9.56 2.40 0.43
N TYR A 9 10.29 1.96 1.46
CA TYR A 9 11.65 2.40 1.72
C TYR A 9 12.64 1.85 0.70
N VAL A 10 12.44 0.61 0.23
CA VAL A 10 13.21 0.02 -0.87
C VAL A 10 13.01 0.82 -2.16
N LEU A 11 11.75 1.10 -2.54
CA LEU A 11 11.46 1.90 -3.74
C LEU A 11 12.00 3.32 -3.63
N GLY A 12 11.82 3.97 -2.48
CA GLY A 12 12.40 5.27 -2.23
C GLY A 12 13.93 5.25 -2.37
N SER A 13 14.60 4.23 -1.81
CA SER A 13 16.07 4.12 -1.85
C SER A 13 16.59 3.94 -3.27
N LEU A 14 15.88 3.21 -4.12
CA LEU A 14 16.20 3.08 -5.54
C LEU A 14 16.04 4.42 -6.29
N LEU A 15 15.02 5.21 -5.95
CA LEU A 15 14.74 6.49 -6.60
C LEU A 15 15.66 7.63 -6.15
N CYS A 16 16.16 7.58 -4.91
CA CYS A 16 17.00 8.62 -4.31
C CYS A 16 18.45 8.16 -4.07
N ALA A 17 18.91 7.11 -4.75
CA ALA A 17 20.24 6.56 -4.60
C ALA A 17 21.32 7.58 -5.03
N ASP A 18 21.76 8.41 -4.07
CA ASP A 18 22.90 9.31 -4.26
C ASP A 18 24.16 8.83 -3.52
N ASN A 19 24.12 7.79 -2.66
CA ASN A 19 25.30 7.31 -1.92
C ASN A 19 25.21 5.92 -1.24
N GLY A 20 24.45 4.95 -1.77
CA GLY A 20 24.49 3.55 -1.27
C GLY A 20 23.92 3.28 0.14
N ASN A 21 23.50 4.32 0.87
CA ASN A 21 22.85 4.18 2.18
C ASN A 21 21.33 4.08 2.05
N LEU A 22 20.71 3.23 2.87
CA LEU A 22 19.25 3.05 2.91
C LEU A 22 18.59 4.37 3.37
N LEU A 23 17.53 4.79 2.67
CA LEU A 23 16.75 5.99 3.03
C LEU A 23 16.18 5.95 4.45
N GLU A 24 16.02 4.76 5.01
CA GLU A 24 15.54 4.55 6.38
C GLU A 24 16.43 5.23 7.44
N GLU A 25 17.73 5.42 7.15
CA GLU A 25 18.64 6.16 8.05
C GLU A 25 18.53 7.69 7.91
N HIS A 26 17.95 8.19 6.81
CA HIS A 26 17.88 9.62 6.48
C HIS A 26 16.48 10.22 6.65
N LEU A 27 15.44 9.39 6.70
CA LEU A 27 14.05 9.80 6.93
C LEU A 27 13.72 9.65 8.41
N VAL A 28 13.59 10.76 9.13
CA VAL A 28 12.90 10.73 10.43
C VAL A 28 11.41 10.78 10.12
N VAL A 29 10.78 9.62 10.13
CA VAL A 29 9.32 9.51 10.11
C VAL A 29 8.81 10.18 11.37
N ASN A 30 8.40 11.44 11.26
CA ASN A 30 7.67 12.08 12.33
C ASN A 30 6.24 11.53 12.24
N GLU A 31 5.79 10.79 13.26
CA GLU A 31 4.45 10.17 13.27
C GLU A 31 3.30 11.19 13.41
N LEU A 32 3.57 12.48 13.20
CA LEU A 32 2.53 13.49 13.04
C LEU A 32 1.75 13.20 11.74
N PRO A 33 0.43 13.42 11.70
CA PRO A 33 -0.37 13.21 10.51
C PRO A 33 0.23 13.96 9.32
N GLY A 34 0.60 13.22 8.27
CA GLY A 34 0.90 13.78 6.96
C GLY A 34 2.29 14.40 6.74
N VAL A 35 3.27 14.27 7.65
CA VAL A 35 4.60 14.87 7.42
C VAL A 35 5.76 13.94 7.79
N ILE A 36 6.40 13.33 6.78
CA ILE A 36 7.76 12.81 6.94
C ILE A 36 8.76 13.97 6.81
N LEU A 37 9.40 14.36 7.92
CA LEU A 37 10.46 15.37 7.92
C LEU A 37 11.80 14.72 7.61
N LEU A 38 12.45 15.16 6.53
CA LEU A 38 13.87 14.88 6.32
C LEU A 38 14.67 15.65 7.39
N LYS A 39 15.36 14.95 8.29
CA LYS A 39 16.15 15.61 9.34
C LYS A 39 17.24 16.48 8.71
N GLU A 40 17.20 17.78 8.96
CA GLU A 40 18.29 18.69 8.62
C GLU A 40 19.49 18.34 9.50
N ALA A 41 20.66 18.13 8.88
CA ALA A 41 21.90 18.01 9.64
C ALA A 41 22.36 19.45 9.99
N PRO A 42 22.86 19.73 11.21
CA PRO A 42 23.12 21.11 11.66
C PRO A 42 24.18 21.87 10.84
N TYR A 43 24.93 21.19 9.98
CA TYR A 43 25.96 21.79 9.14
C TYR A 43 26.00 21.07 7.78
N ALA A 44 25.58 21.72 6.68
CA ALA A 44 26.12 21.50 5.32
C ALA A 44 25.31 22.20 4.22
N GLY A 45 25.85 23.30 3.68
CA GLY A 45 25.29 24.01 2.52
C GLY A 45 25.22 23.17 1.24
N ALA A 46 26.07 22.16 1.08
CA ALA A 46 26.06 21.25 -0.09
C ALA A 46 25.10 20.04 0.10
N ALA A 47 24.97 19.50 1.32
CA ALA A 47 24.06 18.39 1.61
C ALA A 47 22.57 18.80 1.51
N LEU A 48 22.27 20.09 1.66
CA LEU A 48 20.94 20.67 1.44
C LEU A 48 20.46 20.49 0.00
N GLN A 49 21.33 20.53 -1.01
CA GLN A 49 20.92 20.37 -2.41
C GLN A 49 20.50 18.93 -2.74
N GLY A 50 21.26 17.93 -2.29
CA GLY A 50 20.90 16.51 -2.44
C GLY A 50 19.63 16.10 -1.68
N LYS A 51 19.43 16.65 -0.47
CA LYS A 51 18.20 16.43 0.33
C LYS A 51 16.97 17.09 -0.30
N LYS A 52 17.08 18.31 -0.85
CA LYS A 52 16.00 18.98 -1.59
C LYS A 52 15.59 18.21 -2.85
N LYS A 53 16.58 17.68 -3.59
CA LYS A 53 16.33 16.85 -4.78
C LYS A 53 15.60 15.55 -4.42
N SER A 54 16.05 14.86 -3.37
CA SER A 54 15.40 13.63 -2.88
C SER A 54 13.96 13.88 -2.41
N ALA A 55 13.72 14.98 -1.68
CA ALA A 55 12.38 15.38 -1.28
C ALA A 55 11.46 15.65 -2.49
N TYR A 56 11.97 16.31 -3.54
CA TYR A 56 11.22 16.58 -4.74
C TYR A 56 10.87 15.29 -5.51
N VAL A 57 11.84 14.39 -5.67
CA VAL A 57 11.63 13.07 -6.33
C VAL A 57 10.58 12.25 -5.57
N LEU A 58 10.68 12.18 -4.23
CA LEU A 58 9.71 11.46 -3.41
C LEU A 58 8.31 12.10 -3.45
N ARG A 59 8.21 13.42 -3.56
CA ARG A 59 6.93 14.11 -3.80
C ARG A 59 6.36 13.79 -5.17
N CYS A 60 7.17 13.79 -6.23
CA CYS A 60 6.72 13.35 -7.55
C CYS A 60 6.21 11.90 -7.51
N PHE A 61 6.91 11.02 -6.79
CA PHE A 61 6.47 9.65 -6.58
C PHE A 61 5.12 9.56 -5.83
N SER A 62 4.95 10.33 -4.74
CA SER A 62 3.67 10.47 -4.04
C SER A 62 2.54 10.94 -4.97
N LEU A 63 2.80 11.96 -5.80
CA LEU A 63 1.81 12.48 -6.75
C LEU A 63 1.44 11.45 -7.82
N ILE A 64 2.40 10.66 -8.32
CA ILE A 64 2.14 9.55 -9.24
C ILE A 64 1.25 8.50 -8.55
N CYS A 65 1.53 8.15 -7.29
CA CYS A 65 0.69 7.22 -6.53
C CYS A 65 -0.74 7.77 -6.35
N GLY A 66 -0.88 9.07 -6.08
CA GLY A 66 -2.19 9.75 -6.03
C GLY A 66 -2.93 9.66 -7.37
N ALA A 67 -2.26 9.94 -8.49
CA ALA A 67 -2.84 9.82 -9.83
C ALA A 67 -3.28 8.38 -10.16
N VAL A 68 -2.46 7.38 -9.81
CA VAL A 68 -2.78 5.95 -9.96
C VAL A 68 -4.01 5.58 -9.14
N THR A 69 -4.14 6.11 -7.92
CA THR A 69 -5.31 5.90 -7.07
C THR A 69 -6.58 6.43 -7.75
N VAL A 70 -6.57 7.68 -8.22
CA VAL A 70 -7.72 8.30 -8.90
C VAL A 70 -8.07 7.54 -10.18
N PHE A 71 -7.07 7.10 -10.94
CA PHE A 71 -7.26 6.27 -12.13
C PHE A 71 -7.98 4.95 -11.80
N PHE A 72 -7.56 4.22 -10.77
CA PHE A 72 -8.21 2.96 -10.40
C PHE A 72 -9.60 3.16 -9.79
N VAL A 73 -9.83 4.25 -9.05
CA VAL A 73 -11.17 4.64 -8.56
C VAL A 73 -12.12 4.85 -9.73
N TYR A 74 -11.71 5.61 -10.75
CA TYR A 74 -12.49 5.80 -11.97
C TYR A 74 -12.85 4.48 -12.64
N ASN A 75 -11.86 3.59 -12.80
CA ASN A 75 -12.07 2.30 -13.44
C ASN A 75 -12.95 1.34 -12.60
N CYS A 76 -12.86 1.39 -11.27
CA CYS A 76 -13.77 0.67 -10.37
C CYS A 76 -15.20 1.17 -10.54
N ALA A 77 -15.40 2.48 -10.60
CA ALA A 77 -16.72 3.08 -10.81
C ALA A 77 -17.33 2.66 -12.16
N LEU A 78 -16.53 2.58 -13.24
CA LEU A 78 -16.99 2.05 -14.53
C LEU A 78 -17.40 0.57 -14.47
N ILE A 79 -16.78 -0.23 -13.58
CA ILE A 79 -17.18 -1.63 -13.38
C ILE A 79 -18.51 -1.70 -12.62
N LEU A 80 -18.70 -0.87 -11.60
CA LEU A 80 -19.88 -0.88 -10.74
C LEU A 80 -21.11 -0.24 -11.40
N PHE A 81 -20.90 0.84 -12.17
CA PHE A 81 -21.95 1.60 -12.85
C PHE A 81 -21.69 1.59 -14.38
N PRO A 82 -22.00 0.49 -15.08
CA PRO A 82 -21.75 0.39 -16.51
C PRO A 82 -22.60 1.40 -17.28
N GLY A 83 -21.98 2.11 -18.23
CA GLY A 83 -22.67 3.05 -19.13
C GLY A 83 -22.76 4.50 -18.64
N THR A 84 -22.33 4.81 -17.40
CA THR A 84 -22.39 6.16 -16.84
C THR A 84 -20.99 6.74 -16.59
N THR A 85 -20.28 7.08 -17.68
CA THR A 85 -18.92 7.65 -17.62
C THR A 85 -18.85 8.95 -16.81
N TRP A 86 -19.90 9.77 -16.84
CA TRP A 86 -20.00 11.00 -16.05
C TRP A 86 -20.03 10.72 -14.55
N LEU A 87 -20.70 9.65 -14.11
CA LEU A 87 -20.78 9.26 -12.70
C LEU A 87 -19.42 8.72 -12.22
N ALA A 88 -18.75 7.92 -13.04
CA ALA A 88 -17.39 7.47 -12.75
C ALA A 88 -16.41 8.64 -12.62
N ALA A 89 -16.52 9.65 -13.50
CA ALA A 89 -15.72 10.87 -13.42
C ALA A 89 -16.02 11.67 -12.15
N LEU A 90 -17.30 11.80 -11.75
CA LEU A 90 -17.67 12.47 -10.50
C LEU A 90 -17.16 11.75 -9.27
N ILE A 91 -17.21 10.41 -9.23
CA ILE A 91 -16.67 9.62 -8.11
C ILE A 91 -15.14 9.82 -8.01
N ALA A 92 -14.44 9.74 -9.14
CA ALA A 92 -13.00 9.97 -9.18
C ALA A 92 -12.63 11.41 -8.79
N LEU A 93 -13.41 12.39 -9.24
CA LEU A 93 -13.25 13.79 -8.87
C LEU A 93 -13.51 14.02 -7.38
N PHE A 94 -14.57 13.44 -6.83
CA PHE A 94 -14.91 13.54 -5.41
C PHE A 94 -13.78 13.00 -4.53
N VAL A 95 -13.20 11.85 -4.89
CA VAL A 95 -12.05 11.28 -4.19
C VAL A 95 -10.79 12.15 -4.38
N GLY A 96 -10.51 12.57 -5.62
CA GLY A 96 -9.34 13.38 -5.95
C GLY A 96 -9.34 14.79 -5.35
N MET A 97 -10.52 15.37 -5.16
CA MET A 97 -10.72 16.69 -4.53
C MET A 97 -10.94 16.60 -3.01
N ASN A 98 -10.84 15.41 -2.42
CA ASN A 98 -10.90 15.29 -0.97
C ASN A 98 -9.69 16.02 -0.35
N PRO A 99 -9.88 17.01 0.54
CA PRO A 99 -8.79 17.79 1.11
C PRO A 99 -7.72 16.94 1.81
N GLU A 100 -8.13 15.86 2.49
CA GLU A 100 -7.22 14.93 3.15
C GLU A 100 -6.39 14.16 2.11
N PHE A 101 -7.03 13.66 1.04
CA PHE A 101 -6.34 12.95 -0.03
C PHE A 101 -5.32 13.85 -0.74
N MET A 102 -5.67 15.10 -1.01
CA MET A 102 -4.75 16.09 -1.61
C MET A 102 -3.57 16.38 -0.68
N HIS A 103 -3.82 16.57 0.61
CA HIS A 103 -2.78 16.85 1.60
C HIS A 103 -1.76 15.70 1.69
N VAL A 104 -2.25 14.46 1.82
CA VAL A 104 -1.41 13.26 1.93
C VAL A 104 -0.67 12.98 0.61
N SER A 105 -1.33 13.16 -0.55
CA SER A 105 -0.70 12.99 -1.87
C SER A 105 0.40 14.02 -2.15
N ALA A 106 0.29 15.24 -1.59
CA ALA A 106 1.31 16.27 -1.72
C ALA A 106 2.49 16.08 -0.73
N SER A 107 2.31 15.27 0.31
CA SER A 107 3.36 14.96 1.27
C SER A 107 4.14 13.70 0.90
N VAL A 108 5.33 13.56 1.47
CA VAL A 108 6.11 12.32 1.37
C VAL A 108 5.55 11.40 2.44
N SER A 109 4.77 10.39 2.05
CA SER A 109 4.19 9.40 2.96
C SER A 109 4.14 8.02 2.31
N ASN A 110 4.29 6.98 3.14
CA ASN A 110 4.02 5.60 2.76
C ASN A 110 2.53 5.33 2.51
N ASP A 111 1.65 6.21 2.99
CA ASP A 111 0.20 6.14 2.75
C ASP A 111 -0.16 6.24 1.26
N ASN A 112 0.59 7.02 0.49
CA ASN A 112 0.33 7.21 -0.93
C ASN A 112 0.49 5.91 -1.72
N LEU A 113 1.62 5.22 -1.52
CA LEU A 113 1.88 3.93 -2.15
C LEU A 113 0.87 2.88 -1.66
N ASN A 114 0.58 2.88 -0.36
CA ASN A 114 -0.35 1.92 0.23
C ASN A 114 -1.76 2.06 -0.36
N THR A 115 -2.26 3.30 -0.45
CA THR A 115 -3.57 3.62 -1.01
C THR A 115 -3.65 3.28 -2.50
N ALA A 116 -2.58 3.57 -3.26
CA ALA A 116 -2.51 3.21 -4.68
C ALA A 116 -2.55 1.69 -4.91
N LEU A 117 -1.78 0.92 -4.13
CA LEU A 117 -1.76 -0.54 -4.22
C LEU A 117 -3.08 -1.16 -3.75
N ALA A 118 -3.69 -0.65 -2.68
CA ALA A 118 -4.97 -1.13 -2.19
C ALA A 118 -6.10 -0.89 -3.20
N THR A 119 -6.16 0.31 -3.80
CA THR A 119 -7.16 0.63 -4.83
C THR A 119 -6.93 -0.17 -6.12
N ALA A 120 -5.68 -0.35 -6.55
CA ALA A 120 -5.33 -1.25 -7.65
C ALA A 120 -5.74 -2.71 -7.36
N CYS A 121 -5.54 -3.17 -6.11
CA CYS A 121 -5.95 -4.50 -5.67
C CYS A 121 -7.47 -4.67 -5.74
N LEU A 122 -8.26 -3.66 -5.32
CA LEU A 122 -9.71 -3.68 -5.45
C LEU A 122 -10.17 -3.71 -6.92
N PHE A 123 -9.53 -2.92 -7.78
CA PHE A 123 -9.81 -2.99 -9.22
C PHE A 123 -9.50 -4.37 -9.81
N SER A 124 -8.36 -4.95 -9.44
CA SER A 124 -7.94 -6.29 -9.87
C SER A 124 -8.91 -7.36 -9.36
N LEU A 125 -9.40 -7.22 -8.12
CA LEU A 125 -10.42 -8.07 -7.54
C LEU A 125 -11.73 -7.99 -8.35
N PHE A 126 -12.20 -6.80 -8.73
CA PHE A 126 -13.36 -6.67 -9.60
C PHE A 126 -13.16 -7.32 -10.97
N CYS A 127 -11.96 -7.19 -11.54
CA CYS A 127 -11.61 -7.88 -12.79
C CYS A 127 -11.62 -9.40 -12.62
N PHE A 128 -11.12 -9.91 -11.49
CA PHE A 128 -11.16 -11.33 -11.13
C PHE A 128 -12.60 -11.82 -10.94
N LEU A 129 -13.45 -11.07 -10.23
CA LEU A 129 -14.86 -11.44 -10.03
C LEU A 129 -15.66 -11.51 -11.33
N LYS A 130 -15.29 -10.74 -12.36
CA LYS A 130 -15.88 -10.88 -13.71
C LYS A 130 -15.48 -12.19 -14.42
N ASN A 131 -14.31 -12.74 -14.13
CA ASN A 131 -13.85 -14.02 -14.68
C ASN A 131 -13.07 -14.81 -13.62
N PRO A 132 -13.77 -15.48 -12.68
CA PRO A 132 -13.16 -16.07 -11.48
C PRO A 132 -12.34 -17.34 -11.75
N PHE A 133 -12.29 -17.78 -13.01
CA PHE A 133 -11.49 -18.93 -13.45
C PHE A 133 -10.11 -18.52 -13.95
N SER A 134 -9.89 -17.21 -14.19
CA SER A 134 -8.65 -16.71 -14.75
C SER A 134 -7.54 -16.68 -13.68
N ILE A 135 -6.57 -17.59 -13.83
CA ILE A 135 -5.38 -17.64 -12.97
C ILE A 135 -4.56 -16.34 -13.05
N GLN A 136 -4.46 -15.74 -14.24
CA GLN A 136 -3.73 -14.48 -14.41
C GLN A 136 -4.33 -13.34 -13.59
N ARG A 137 -5.68 -13.20 -13.59
CA ARG A 137 -6.37 -12.17 -12.81
C ARG A 137 -6.26 -12.43 -11.31
N ALA A 138 -6.38 -13.69 -10.91
CA ALA A 138 -6.22 -14.09 -9.52
C ALA A 138 -4.80 -13.82 -9.02
N GLY A 139 -3.79 -14.13 -9.85
CA GLY A 139 -2.39 -13.88 -9.53
C GLY A 139 -2.06 -12.39 -9.43
N MET A 140 -2.56 -11.56 -10.36
CA MET A 140 -2.40 -10.11 -10.29
C MET A 140 -3.00 -9.54 -8.98
N CYS A 141 -4.18 -10.03 -8.59
CA CYS A 141 -4.82 -9.63 -7.34
C CYS A 141 -3.97 -10.04 -6.12
N GLY A 142 -3.44 -11.26 -6.10
CA GLY A 142 -2.55 -11.75 -5.04
C GLY A 142 -1.25 -10.95 -4.93
N ILE A 143 -0.63 -10.59 -6.07
CA ILE A 143 0.57 -9.74 -6.11
C ILE A 143 0.30 -8.36 -5.52
N LEU A 144 -0.77 -7.69 -5.98
CA LEU A 144 -1.12 -6.35 -5.50
C LEU A 144 -1.47 -6.35 -4.00
N ALA A 145 -2.21 -7.36 -3.54
CA ALA A 145 -2.51 -7.54 -2.12
C ALA A 145 -1.24 -7.76 -1.28
N GLY A 146 -0.34 -8.62 -1.73
CA GLY A 146 0.94 -8.87 -1.07
C GLY A 146 1.80 -7.59 -0.99
N CYS A 147 1.91 -6.84 -2.09
CA CYS A 147 2.63 -5.57 -2.12
C CYS A 147 2.00 -4.52 -1.17
N ALA A 148 0.66 -4.44 -1.11
CA ALA A 148 -0.03 -3.53 -0.19
C ALA A 148 0.27 -3.89 1.28
N LEU A 149 0.24 -5.18 1.63
CA LEU A 149 0.63 -5.67 2.96
C LEU A 149 2.09 -5.34 3.29
N MET A 150 3.00 -5.43 2.32
CA MET A 150 4.40 -5.03 2.47
C MET A 150 4.63 -3.51 2.52
N THR A 151 3.59 -2.69 2.41
CA THR A 151 3.71 -1.23 2.48
C THR A 151 3.31 -0.70 3.85
N LYS A 152 2.15 -1.11 4.38
CA LYS A 152 1.67 -0.63 5.69
C LYS A 152 0.68 -1.61 6.32
N ASN A 153 0.69 -1.71 7.66
CA ASN A 153 -0.20 -2.59 8.43
C ASN A 153 -1.71 -2.41 8.16
N PRO A 154 -2.27 -1.21 7.90
CA PRO A 154 -3.71 -1.06 7.63
C PRO A 154 -4.21 -1.85 6.41
N SER A 155 -3.32 -2.25 5.50
CA SER A 155 -3.69 -3.07 4.34
C SER A 155 -4.15 -4.48 4.69
N LEU A 156 -4.03 -4.91 5.95
CA LEU A 156 -4.64 -6.14 6.45
C LEU A 156 -6.16 -6.18 6.26
N VAL A 157 -6.82 -5.02 6.13
CA VAL A 157 -8.26 -4.93 5.77
C VAL A 157 -8.57 -5.56 4.41
N LEU A 158 -7.58 -5.69 3.51
CA LEU A 158 -7.78 -6.40 2.24
C LEU A 158 -8.02 -7.90 2.43
N LEU A 159 -7.47 -8.51 3.49
CA LEU A 159 -7.63 -9.95 3.75
C LEU A 159 -9.10 -10.38 3.92
N PRO A 160 -9.91 -9.79 4.82
CA PRO A 160 -11.31 -10.17 4.93
C PRO A 160 -12.09 -9.91 3.64
N VAL A 161 -11.79 -8.85 2.89
CA VAL A 161 -12.44 -8.57 1.59
C VAL A 161 -12.14 -9.67 0.58
N LEU A 162 -10.88 -10.09 0.46
CA LEU A 162 -10.46 -11.18 -0.43
C LEU A 162 -11.04 -12.53 0.01
N CYS A 163 -11.06 -12.82 1.31
CA CYS A 163 -11.64 -14.04 1.87
C CYS A 163 -13.16 -14.11 1.59
N LEU A 164 -13.91 -13.05 1.88
CA LEU A 164 -15.35 -13.01 1.63
C LEU A 164 -15.67 -13.13 0.14
N SER A 165 -14.90 -12.46 -0.71
CA SER A 165 -15.03 -12.56 -2.17
C SER A 165 -14.74 -13.98 -2.67
N SER A 166 -13.75 -14.66 -2.07
CA SER A 166 -13.40 -16.05 -2.39
C SER A 166 -14.52 -17.01 -1.98
N VAL A 167 -15.11 -16.83 -0.79
CA VAL A 167 -16.27 -17.61 -0.33
C VAL A 167 -17.44 -17.42 -1.28
N TYR A 168 -17.74 -16.18 -1.69
CA TYR A 168 -18.79 -15.88 -2.68
C TYR A 168 -18.54 -16.61 -4.01
N VAL A 169 -17.32 -16.55 -4.54
CA VAL A 169 -16.94 -17.20 -5.80
C VAL A 169 -17.04 -18.73 -5.70
N VAL A 170 -16.57 -19.33 -4.61
CA VAL A 170 -16.67 -20.77 -4.36
C VAL A 170 -18.12 -21.21 -4.23
N HIS A 171 -18.95 -20.45 -3.51
CA HIS A 171 -20.37 -20.75 -3.35
C HIS A 171 -21.11 -20.68 -4.69
N LYS A 172 -20.80 -19.71 -5.54
CA LYS A 172 -21.49 -19.50 -6.82
C LYS A 172 -21.05 -20.46 -7.94
N TYR A 173 -19.77 -20.81 -8.01
CA TYR A 173 -19.20 -21.55 -9.14
C TYR A 173 -18.60 -22.92 -8.77
N GLY A 174 -18.47 -23.21 -7.47
CA GLY A 174 -17.92 -24.47 -6.95
C GLY A 174 -16.39 -24.49 -6.88
N VAL A 175 -15.86 -25.09 -5.80
CA VAL A 175 -14.42 -25.16 -5.51
C VAL A 175 -13.60 -25.85 -6.62
N ARG A 176 -14.17 -26.84 -7.32
CA ARG A 176 -13.47 -27.57 -8.39
C ARG A 176 -13.07 -26.66 -9.56
N LYS A 177 -13.85 -25.62 -9.84
CA LYS A 177 -13.59 -24.69 -10.96
C LYS A 177 -12.74 -23.50 -10.54
N THR A 178 -12.86 -23.06 -9.29
CA THR A 178 -12.24 -21.81 -8.81
C THR A 178 -11.03 -22.02 -7.92
N GLY A 179 -10.85 -23.23 -7.39
CA GLY A 179 -9.79 -23.56 -6.42
C GLY A 179 -8.38 -23.30 -6.94
N GLY A 180 -8.11 -23.58 -8.21
CA GLY A 180 -6.80 -23.28 -8.82
C GLY A 180 -6.48 -21.78 -8.85
N ALA A 181 -7.44 -20.97 -9.30
CA ALA A 181 -7.26 -19.52 -9.35
C ALA A 181 -7.13 -18.91 -7.95
N LEU A 182 -7.99 -19.31 -7.01
CA LEU A 182 -7.92 -18.87 -5.61
C LEU A 182 -6.62 -19.32 -4.94
N GLY A 183 -6.18 -20.55 -5.20
CA GLY A 183 -4.89 -21.06 -4.73
C GLY A 183 -3.74 -20.17 -5.17
N VAL A 184 -3.70 -19.76 -6.44
CA VAL A 184 -2.67 -18.84 -6.96
C VAL A 184 -2.75 -17.46 -6.31
N LEU A 185 -3.96 -16.91 -6.11
CA LEU A 185 -4.15 -15.63 -5.43
C LEU A 185 -3.54 -15.65 -4.02
N PHE A 186 -3.95 -16.61 -3.19
CA PHE A 186 -3.47 -16.71 -1.81
C PHE A 186 -2.00 -17.13 -1.72
N LEU A 187 -1.51 -17.93 -2.67
CA LEU A 187 -0.09 -18.28 -2.74
C LEU A 187 0.76 -17.05 -3.00
N LEU A 188 0.45 -16.25 -4.02
CA LEU A 188 1.24 -15.04 -4.33
C LEU A 188 1.13 -13.99 -3.22
N LEU A 189 -0.06 -13.81 -2.65
CA LEU A 189 -0.26 -12.95 -1.48
C LEU A 189 0.65 -13.37 -0.33
N SER A 190 0.70 -14.67 -0.01
CA SER A 190 1.48 -15.20 1.11
C SER A 190 2.99 -15.14 0.85
N VAL A 191 3.43 -15.46 -0.37
CA VAL A 191 4.85 -15.41 -0.74
C VAL A 191 5.38 -13.98 -0.71
N ILE A 192 4.59 -13.01 -1.17
CA ILE A 192 5.00 -11.60 -1.24
C ILE A 192 4.82 -10.92 0.12
N GLY A 193 3.62 -10.94 0.69
CA GLY A 193 3.31 -10.21 1.93
C GLY A 193 3.57 -11.00 3.20
N GLY A 194 3.36 -12.32 3.19
CA GLY A 194 3.32 -13.15 4.38
C GLY A 194 4.66 -13.34 5.09
N TRP A 195 5.78 -13.39 4.36
CA TRP A 195 7.10 -13.65 4.94
C TRP A 195 7.50 -12.62 5.99
N TRP A 196 7.12 -11.34 5.83
CA TRP A 196 7.46 -10.28 6.77
C TRP A 196 6.78 -10.48 8.11
N TYR A 197 5.50 -10.85 8.11
CA TYR A 197 4.74 -11.17 9.34
C TYR A 197 5.26 -12.44 10.02
N VAL A 198 5.64 -13.45 9.24
CA VAL A 198 6.25 -14.68 9.78
C VAL A 198 7.60 -14.36 10.44
N ARG A 199 8.43 -13.54 9.80
CA ARG A 199 9.69 -13.05 10.38
C ARG A 199 9.43 -12.30 11.69
N ASN A 200 8.46 -11.40 11.71
CA ASN A 200 8.13 -10.63 12.92
C ASN A 200 7.66 -11.54 14.07
N TRP A 201 6.85 -12.55 13.75
CA TRP A 201 6.45 -13.56 14.72
C TRP A 201 7.68 -14.27 15.30
N LEU A 202 8.57 -14.80 14.45
CA LEU A 202 9.73 -15.58 14.89
C LEU A 202 10.72 -14.76 15.73
N LEU A 203 10.91 -13.48 15.40
CA LEU A 203 11.89 -12.62 16.08
C LEU A 203 11.33 -11.93 17.33
N PHE A 204 10.04 -11.57 17.33
CA PHE A 204 9.46 -10.68 18.35
C PHE A 204 8.26 -11.28 19.09
N ASN A 205 7.81 -12.48 18.72
CA ASN A 205 6.53 -13.07 19.19
C ASN A 205 5.35 -12.09 19.03
N ASP A 206 5.42 -11.25 18.01
CA ASP A 206 4.45 -10.21 17.71
C ASP A 206 4.42 -9.96 16.19
N PRO A 207 3.42 -10.50 15.48
CA PRO A 207 3.37 -10.42 14.01
C PRO A 207 3.20 -8.98 13.50
N LEU A 208 2.56 -8.11 14.30
CA LEU A 208 2.25 -6.74 13.93
C LEU A 208 3.21 -5.71 14.55
N LEU A 209 4.15 -6.16 15.39
CA LEU A 209 5.05 -5.31 16.17
C LEU A 209 4.31 -4.31 17.08
N THR A 210 3.07 -4.61 17.50
CA THR A 210 2.25 -3.71 18.33
C THR A 210 2.89 -3.45 19.70
N LYS A 211 3.49 -4.46 20.33
CA LYS A 211 4.20 -4.36 21.60
C LYS A 211 5.49 -3.56 21.47
N ALA A 212 6.20 -3.74 20.36
CA ALA A 212 7.42 -3.02 20.06
C ALA A 212 7.12 -1.53 19.77
N MET A 213 6.02 -1.23 19.07
CA MET A 213 5.54 0.14 18.87
C MET A 213 5.06 0.78 20.17
N ALA A 214 4.30 0.05 21.01
CA ALA A 214 3.81 0.56 22.28
C ALA A 214 4.94 0.86 23.29
N THR A 215 6.08 0.15 23.19
CA THR A 215 7.27 0.42 24.01
C THR A 215 8.09 1.58 23.46
N ALA A 216 8.18 1.74 22.14
CA ALA A 216 8.85 2.88 21.50
C ALA A 216 8.04 4.19 21.62
N HIS A 217 6.71 4.11 21.65
CA HIS A 217 5.79 5.25 21.74
C HIS A 217 4.89 5.13 22.97
N PRO A 218 5.42 5.38 24.18
CA PRO A 218 4.70 5.16 25.45
C PRO A 218 3.44 6.03 25.63
N TRP A 219 3.30 7.07 24.80
CA TRP A 219 2.15 7.99 24.76
C TRP A 219 1.03 7.53 23.81
N ALA A 220 1.25 6.50 22.98
CA ALA A 220 0.22 5.96 22.10
C ALA A 220 -0.87 5.23 22.94
N PRO A 221 -2.17 5.46 22.66
CA PRO A 221 -3.24 4.82 23.41
C PRO A 221 -3.12 3.30 23.30
N ARG A 222 -3.01 2.63 24.46
CA ARG A 222 -2.96 1.17 24.54
C ARG A 222 -4.36 0.65 24.24
N TYR A 223 -4.55 -0.03 23.11
CA TYR A 223 -5.74 -0.84 22.91
C TYR A 223 -5.61 -2.06 23.83
N ALA A 224 -6.38 -2.04 24.92
CA ALA A 224 -6.51 -3.14 25.87
C ALA A 224 -7.28 -4.32 25.28
#